data_AF-A0A967NBR6-F1
#
_entry.id   AF-A0A967NBR6-F1
#
_cell.length_a   1.000
_cell.length_b   1.000
_cell.length_c   1.000
_cell.angle_alpha   90.00
_cell.angle_beta   90.00
_cell.angle_gamma   90.00
#
_symmetry.space_group_name_H-M   'P 1'
#
loop_
_entity.id
_entity.type
_entity.pdbx_description
1 polymer ?
#
loop_
_entity_poly.entity_id
_entity_poly.type
_entity_poly.pdbx_seq_one_letter_code
_entity_poly.pdbx_strand_id
1 'polypeptide(L)' 'MTALAGTVGLLLAVLAGEPFTPDPYPKNPAIDVVHYAFRIELSDDSDRIEATASVQVRFR' A
#
# COMPACT_ATOMS: atom_id res chain seq x y z
N MET A 1 22.38 -30.02 19.67
CA MET A 1 22.89 -28.63 19.49
C MET A 1 22.38 -27.96 18.20
N THR A 2 21.32 -28.47 17.55
CA THR A 2 20.82 -27.98 16.25
C THR A 2 19.55 -27.11 16.34
N ALA A 3 18.81 -27.13 17.46
CA ALA A 3 17.58 -26.34 17.62
C ALA A 3 17.82 -24.84 17.91
N LEU A 4 18.97 -24.50 18.51
CA LEU A 4 19.31 -23.11 18.87
C LEU A 4 19.61 -22.26 17.62
N ALA A 5 20.27 -22.85 16.61
CA ALA A 5 20.66 -22.15 15.39
C ALA A 5 19.45 -21.69 14.56
N GLY A 6 18.41 -22.52 14.46
CA GLY A 6 17.17 -22.16 13.77
C GLY A 6 16.38 -21.06 14.49
N THR A 7 16.40 -21.07 15.82
CA THR A 7 15.70 -20.05 16.64
C THR A 7 16.40 -18.69 16.56
N VAL A 8 17.73 -18.67 16.58
CA VAL A 8 18.53 -17.44 16.40
C VAL A 8 18.39 -16.89 14.98
N GLY A 9 18.36 -17.77 13.96
CA GLY A 9 18.13 -17.36 12.58
C GLY A 9 16.75 -16.74 12.36
N LEU A 10 15.71 -17.31 12.96
CA LEU A 10 14.35 -16.75 12.93
C LEU A 10 14.26 -15.41 13.67
N LEU A 11 14.93 -15.29 14.82
CA LEU A 11 14.98 -14.05 15.59
C LEU A 11 15.69 -12.93 14.82
N LEU A 12 16.80 -13.23 14.14
CA LEU A 12 17.48 -12.26 13.27
C LEU A 12 16.60 -11.83 12.09
N ALA A 13 15.85 -12.74 11.48
CA ALA A 13 14.96 -12.43 10.37
C ALA A 13 13.78 -11.53 10.79
N VAL A 14 13.23 -11.70 12.00
CA VAL A 14 12.18 -10.82 12.54
C VAL A 14 12.73 -9.42 12.83
N LEU A 15 13.97 -9.32 13.30
CA LEU A 15 14.62 -8.03 13.59
C LEU A 15 15.09 -7.29 12.33
N ALA A 16 15.30 -8.01 11.22
CA ALA A 16 15.73 -7.45 9.94
C ALA A 16 14.56 -7.03 9.03
N GLY A 17 13.31 -7.14 9.49
CA GLY A 17 12.16 -6.61 8.76
C GLY A 17 12.31 -5.10 8.57
N GLU A 18 12.28 -4.64 7.32
CA GLU A 18 12.31 -3.19 7.06
C GLU A 18 11.13 -2.52 7.77
N PRO A 19 11.35 -1.38 8.44
CA PRO A 19 10.28 -0.68 9.11
C PRO A 19 9.23 -0.27 8.06
N PHE A 20 8.02 -0.82 8.19
CA PHE A 20 6.87 -0.35 7.43
C PHE A 20 6.69 1.13 7.77
N THR A 21 7.07 2.00 6.84
CA THR A 21 6.82 3.42 6.93
C THR A 21 5.44 3.64 6.34
N PRO A 22 4.40 3.86 7.17
CA PRO A 22 3.09 4.18 6.63
C PRO A 22 3.18 5.42 5.76
N ASP A 23 2.33 5.51 4.75
CA ASP A 23 2.21 6.69 3.91
C ASP A 23 2.17 7.94 4.83
N PRO A 24 3.17 8.83 4.75
CA PRO A 24 3.28 9.98 5.65
C PRO A 24 2.24 11.05 5.33
N TYR A 25 1.46 10.89 4.25
CA TYR A 25 0.45 11.84 3.87
C TYR A 25 -0.70 11.83 4.90
N PRO A 26 -0.96 12.96 5.59
CA PRO A 26 -1.94 13.01 6.66
C PRO A 26 -3.36 12.82 6.10
N LYS A 27 -4.10 11.84 6.62
CA LYS A 27 -5.51 11.66 6.29
C LYS A 27 -6.31 12.88 6.77
N ASN A 28 -7.08 13.50 5.87
CA ASN A 28 -7.99 14.57 6.25
C ASN A 28 -9.22 14.00 6.99
N PRO A 29 -9.42 14.30 8.29
CA PRO A 29 -10.53 13.72 9.07
C PRO A 29 -11.91 14.31 8.72
N ALA A 30 -11.97 15.46 8.04
CA ALA A 30 -13.22 16.08 7.59
C ALA A 30 -13.79 15.45 6.31
N ILE A 31 -13.01 14.58 5.64
CA ILE A 31 -13.37 13.95 4.38
C ILE A 31 -13.47 12.44 4.59
N ASP A 32 -14.64 11.89 4.26
CA ASP A 32 -14.91 10.47 4.27
C ASP A 32 -15.12 9.97 2.84
N VAL A 33 -14.22 9.10 2.35
CA VAL A 33 -14.35 8.50 1.02
C VAL A 33 -15.29 7.30 1.13
N VAL A 34 -16.46 7.40 0.48
CA VAL A 34 -17.54 6.42 0.61
C VAL A 34 -17.46 5.35 -0.48
N HIS A 35 -17.04 5.75 -1.68
CA HIS A 35 -16.90 4.86 -2.82
C HIS A 35 -15.84 5.40 -3.77
N TYR A 36 -15.14 4.51 -4.46
CA TYR A 36 -14.21 4.87 -5.53
C TYR A 36 -14.31 3.86 -6.68
N ALA A 37 -14.19 4.37 -7.90
CA ALA A 37 -14.12 3.56 -9.11
C ALA A 37 -12.99 4.07 -9.99
N PHE A 38 -12.20 3.15 -10.52
CA PHE A 38 -11.13 3.45 -11.47
C PHE A 38 -11.50 2.84 -12.83
N ARG A 39 -11.48 3.67 -13.86
CA ARG A 39 -11.45 3.21 -15.25
C ARG A 39 -10.01 3.35 -15.72
N ILE A 40 -9.41 2.23 -16.10
CA ILE A 40 -8.01 2.17 -16.55
C ILE A 40 -8.01 1.63 -17.98
N GLU A 41 -7.31 2.32 -18.86
CA GLU A 41 -7.09 1.95 -20.25
C GLU A 41 -5.58 1.81 -20.49
N LEU A 42 -5.21 0.74 -21.17
CA LEU A 42 -3.82 0.39 -21.50
C LEU A 42 -3.70 0.38 -23.02
N SER A 43 -2.64 0.99 -23.54
CA SER A 43 -2.34 1.00 -24.97
C SER A 43 -0.90 0.59 -25.19
N ASP A 44 -0.72 -0.57 -25.81
CA ASP A 44 0.60 -1.13 -26.16
C ASP A 44 1.28 -0.31 -27.27
N ASP A 45 0.48 0.23 -28.21
CA ASP A 45 1.00 1.03 -29.33
C ASP A 45 1.66 2.34 -28.86
N SER A 46 1.17 2.92 -27.77
CA SER A 46 1.66 4.18 -27.22
C SER A 46 2.44 4.01 -25.91
N ASP A 47 2.62 2.78 -25.42
CA ASP A 47 3.21 2.44 -24.12
C ASP A 47 2.67 3.33 -22.98
N ARG A 48 1.34 3.50 -22.93
CA ARG A 48 0.69 4.45 -22.01
C ARG A 48 -0.42 3.78 -21.21
N ILE A 49 -0.49 4.17 -19.94
CA ILE A 49 -1.57 3.85 -19.02
C ILE A 49 -2.35 5.13 -18.77
N GLU A 50 -3.64 5.12 -19.10
CA GLU A 50 -4.56 6.21 -18.79
C GLU A 50 -5.56 5.74 -17.74
N ALA A 51 -5.81 6.57 -16.74
CA ALA A 51 -6.73 6.23 -15.67
C ALA A 51 -7.60 7.42 -15.30
N THR A 52 -8.90 7.16 -15.14
CA THR A 52 -9.85 8.10 -14.55
C THR A 52 -10.32 7.54 -13.21
N ALA A 53 -10.12 8.33 -12.15
CA ALA A 53 -10.62 8.01 -10.81
C ALA A 53 -11.89 8.81 -10.53
N SER A 54 -12.97 8.12 -10.19
CA SER A 54 -14.20 8.73 -9.66
C SER A 54 -14.29 8.43 -8.17
N VAL A 55 -14.32 9.47 -7.34
CA VAL A 55 -14.33 9.35 -5.88
C VAL A 55 -15.58 10.02 -5.32
N GLN A 56 -16.38 9.26 -4.59
CA GLN A 56 -17.52 9.79 -3.85
C GLN A 56 -17.08 10.16 -2.43
N VAL A 57 -17.22 11.44 -2.10
CA VAL A 57 -16.81 12.01 -0.81
C VAL A 57 -18.02 12.47 -0.02
N ARG A 58 -18.02 12.20 1.28
CA ARG A 58 -18.90 12.83 2.28
C ARG A 58 -18.07 13.73 3.18
N PHE A 59 -18.48 14.99 3.30
CA PHE A 59 -17.91 15.94 4.24
C PHE A 59 -18.57 15.79 5.61
N ARG A 60 -17.79 15.94 6.68
CA ARG A 60 -18.26 15.88 8.08
C ARG A 60 -18.24 17.24 8.73
#